data_AF-A0A7R9RAQ3-F1
#
_entry.id   AF-A0A7R9RAQ3-F1
#
_cell.length_a   1.000
_cell.length_b   1.000
_cell.length_c   1.000
_cell.angle_alpha   90.00
_cell.angle_beta   90.00
_cell.angle_gamma   90.00
#
_symmetry.space_group_name_H-M   'P 1'
#
loop_
_entity.id
_entity.type
_entity.pdbx_description
1 polymer ?
#
loop_
_entity_poly.entity_id
_entity_poly.type
_entity_poly.pdbx_seq_one_letter_code
_entity_poly.pdbx_strand_id
1 'polypeptide(L)'
;MQKVIRLCLILFLIFNLTVPGLSQNNTSRTILMQNPGIFLRDDETWRFYQGYSITLRDVSDDTNYAWLQLSQNGRTVEDAIVTSGTRLLFNESIGNKTIVIFNITIKEIYSNPDGNLVILSPVTQYYNPSLPLTTPEPIKRETTPITPTTTPERATTAHQERPYTLALSALTVLVLTIYVLKKL
;
A
#
# COMPACT_ATOMS: atom_id res chain seq x y z
N MET A 1 -18.48 26.47 -45.23
CA MET A 1 -17.69 26.58 -43.98
C MET A 1 -18.53 26.48 -42.70
N GLN A 2 -19.65 27.21 -42.58
CA GLN A 2 -20.50 27.22 -41.36
C GLN A 2 -21.06 25.84 -40.93
N LYS A 3 -21.35 24.95 -41.87
CA LYS A 3 -21.89 23.59 -41.58
C LYS A 3 -20.85 22.67 -40.94
N VAL A 4 -19.58 22.79 -41.32
CA VAL A 4 -18.47 21.97 -40.80
C VAL A 4 -18.11 22.40 -39.37
N ILE A 5 -18.10 23.70 -39.11
CA ILE A 5 -17.86 24.26 -37.76
C ILE A 5 -18.96 23.83 -36.79
N ARG A 6 -20.23 23.83 -37.22
CA ARG A 6 -21.36 23.35 -36.40
C ARG A 6 -21.25 21.84 -36.09
N LEU A 7 -20.83 21.03 -37.06
CA LEU A 7 -20.64 19.59 -36.84
C LEU A 7 -19.51 19.31 -35.84
N CYS A 8 -18.39 20.04 -35.94
CA CYS A 8 -17.27 19.92 -34.99
C CYS A 8 -17.66 20.33 -33.56
N LEU A 9 -18.42 21.42 -33.39
CA LEU A 9 -18.89 21.85 -32.07
C LEU A 9 -19.82 20.84 -31.42
N ILE A 10 -20.72 20.23 -32.21
CA ILE A 10 -21.63 19.18 -31.72
C ILE A 10 -20.83 17.92 -31.33
N LEU A 11 -19.85 17.51 -32.13
CA LEU A 11 -19.00 16.35 -31.81
C LEU A 11 -18.18 16.59 -30.53
N PHE A 12 -17.66 17.81 -30.35
CA PHE A 12 -16.93 18.20 -29.15
C PHE A 12 -17.83 18.20 -27.90
N LEU A 13 -19.09 18.64 -28.03
CA LEU A 13 -20.07 18.63 -26.94
C LEU A 13 -20.41 17.19 -26.51
N ILE A 14 -20.56 16.27 -27.48
CA ILE A 14 -20.84 14.85 -27.23
C ILE A 14 -19.62 14.15 -26.61
N PHE A 15 -18.40 14.51 -27.03
CA PHE A 15 -17.17 13.99 -26.46
C PHE A 15 -16.98 14.41 -24.98
N ASN A 16 -17.45 15.61 -24.60
CA ASN A 16 -17.46 16.04 -23.19
C ASN A 16 -18.60 15.42 -22.36
N LEU A 17 -19.65 14.88 -23.00
CA LEU A 17 -20.77 14.23 -22.30
C LEU A 17 -20.49 12.77 -21.91
N THR A 18 -19.37 12.19 -22.37
CA THR A 18 -18.94 10.83 -22.03
C THR A 18 -17.73 10.85 -21.12
N VAL A 19 -17.79 11.64 -20.04
CA VAL A 19 -17.06 11.26 -18.83
C VAL A 19 -18.01 10.36 -18.07
N PRO A 20 -17.89 9.01 -18.12
CA PRO A 20 -18.50 8.21 -17.07
C PRO A 20 -17.93 8.77 -15.77
N GLY A 21 -18.79 9.40 -14.98
CA GLY A 21 -18.43 9.83 -13.64
C GLY A 21 -17.82 8.62 -12.97
N LEU A 22 -16.50 8.63 -12.82
CA LEU A 22 -15.82 7.71 -11.94
C LEU A 22 -16.45 8.03 -10.60
N SER A 23 -17.38 7.18 -10.16
CA SER A 23 -17.78 7.09 -8.77
C SER A 23 -16.52 6.67 -8.05
N GLN A 24 -15.69 7.67 -7.74
CA GLN A 24 -14.57 7.51 -6.86
C GLN A 24 -15.23 7.39 -5.50
N ASN A 25 -15.55 6.16 -5.12
CA ASN A 25 -15.86 5.79 -3.75
C ASN A 25 -14.56 5.96 -2.93
N ASN A 26 -14.15 7.20 -2.74
CA ASN A 26 -13.10 7.58 -1.81
C ASN A 26 -13.63 7.43 -0.37
N THR A 27 -14.01 6.20 0.00
CA THR A 27 -14.02 5.78 1.40
C THR A 27 -12.59 5.84 1.88
N SER A 28 -12.19 6.98 2.43
CA SER A 28 -10.97 7.11 3.21
C SER A 28 -11.01 6.05 4.31
N ARG A 29 -10.19 5.01 4.17
CA ARG A 29 -10.09 3.97 5.20
C ARG A 29 -9.24 4.50 6.34
N THR A 30 -9.78 4.43 7.55
CA THR A 30 -9.02 4.75 8.76
C THR A 30 -7.85 3.79 8.89
N ILE A 31 -6.63 4.31 8.90
CA ILE A 31 -5.41 3.55 9.15
C ILE A 31 -5.21 3.51 10.66
N LEU A 32 -5.11 2.30 11.22
CA LEU A 32 -4.79 2.13 12.64
C LEU A 32 -3.29 2.07 12.87
N MET A 33 -2.56 1.48 11.92
CA MET A 33 -1.12 1.32 12.01
C MET A 33 -0.48 1.36 10.63
N GLN A 34 0.63 2.08 10.53
CA GLN A 34 1.55 1.99 9.42
C GLN A 34 2.95 1.74 9.99
N ASN A 35 3.59 0.68 9.53
CA ASN A 35 4.94 0.33 9.96
C ASN A 35 5.81 0.05 8.71
N PRO A 36 6.96 0.74 8.57
CA PRO A 36 7.86 0.52 7.44
C PRO A 36 8.57 -0.84 7.49
N GLY A 37 8.63 -1.51 8.64
CA GLY A 37 9.31 -2.80 8.80
C GLY A 37 8.99 -3.50 10.12
N ILE A 38 8.45 -4.71 10.03
CA ILE A 38 8.32 -5.65 11.15
C ILE A 38 9.29 -6.81 10.91
N PHE A 39 10.01 -7.20 11.95
CA PHE A 39 10.96 -8.30 11.95
C PHE A 39 10.39 -9.41 12.82
N LEU A 40 10.26 -10.61 12.26
CA LEU A 40 9.76 -11.79 12.97
C LEU A 40 10.82 -12.88 12.97
N ARG A 41 11.20 -13.35 14.16
CA ARG A 41 11.96 -14.59 14.37
C ARG A 41 11.03 -15.76 14.60
N ASP A 42 11.60 -16.97 14.66
CA ASP A 42 10.85 -18.20 14.93
C ASP A 42 9.94 -18.05 16.16
N ASP A 43 8.68 -18.47 16.00
CA ASP A 43 7.60 -18.37 16.98
C ASP A 43 7.27 -16.96 17.48
N GLU A 44 7.87 -15.92 16.89
CA GLU A 44 7.64 -14.55 17.30
C GLU A 44 6.27 -14.07 16.84
N THR A 45 5.52 -13.47 17.78
CA THR A 45 4.22 -12.87 17.51
C THR A 45 4.30 -11.35 17.53
N TRP A 46 3.94 -10.70 16.43
CA TRP A 46 3.65 -9.27 16.40
C TRP A 46 2.17 -9.01 16.66
N ARG A 47 1.84 -8.11 17.58
CA ARG A 47 0.47 -7.74 17.95
C ARG A 47 0.05 -6.43 17.28
N PHE A 48 -1.16 -6.41 16.76
CA PHE A 48 -1.79 -5.28 16.08
C PHE A 48 -2.99 -4.78 16.89
N TYR A 49 -3.58 -3.66 16.46
CA TYR A 49 -4.84 -3.18 17.05
C TYR A 49 -5.98 -4.16 16.78
N GLN A 50 -7.08 -4.02 17.53
CA GLN A 50 -8.31 -4.82 17.38
C GLN A 50 -8.09 -6.34 17.57
N GLY A 51 -7.06 -6.70 18.35
CA GLY A 51 -6.80 -8.07 18.78
C GLY A 51 -6.15 -8.96 17.72
N TYR A 52 -5.77 -8.38 16.58
CA TYR A 52 -5.03 -9.10 15.56
C TYR A 52 -3.58 -9.32 15.97
N SER A 53 -3.00 -10.40 15.48
CA SER A 53 -1.59 -10.72 15.65
C SER A 53 -1.13 -11.60 14.50
N ILE A 54 0.13 -11.47 14.10
CA ILE A 54 0.78 -12.35 13.13
C ILE A 54 1.93 -13.06 13.80
N THR A 55 2.04 -14.37 13.60
CA THR A 55 3.10 -15.20 14.16
C THR A 55 3.87 -15.88 13.04
N LEU A 56 5.20 -15.90 13.11
CA LEU A 56 6.02 -16.75 12.27
C LEU A 56 5.99 -18.16 12.84
N ARG A 57 5.40 -19.10 12.11
CA ARG A 57 5.27 -20.50 12.56
C ARG A 57 6.44 -21.36 12.12
N ASP A 58 6.92 -21.13 10.90
CA ASP A 58 8.01 -21.93 10.36
C ASP A 58 8.64 -21.22 9.16
N VAL A 59 9.88 -21.59 8.84
CA VAL A 59 10.56 -21.24 7.60
C VAL A 59 11.20 -22.50 7.04
N SER A 60 10.94 -22.77 5.76
CA SER A 60 11.54 -23.89 5.06
C SER A 60 12.89 -23.50 4.48
N ASP A 61 13.96 -24.12 4.97
CA ASP A 61 15.34 -23.92 4.49
C ASP A 61 15.50 -24.31 3.02
N ASP A 62 14.81 -25.37 2.59
CA ASP A 62 14.96 -25.93 1.24
C ASP A 62 14.25 -25.11 0.18
N THR A 63 13.10 -24.53 0.52
CA THR A 63 12.19 -23.92 -0.45
C THR A 63 12.03 -22.41 -0.27
N ASN A 64 12.65 -21.83 0.77
CA ASN A 64 12.61 -20.41 1.09
C ASN A 64 11.18 -19.84 1.19
N TYR A 65 10.29 -20.60 1.82
CA TYR A 65 8.95 -20.14 2.18
C TYR A 65 8.86 -19.92 3.69
N ALA A 66 8.06 -18.94 4.09
CA ALA A 66 7.67 -18.72 5.47
C ALA A 66 6.19 -19.09 5.66
N TRP A 67 5.87 -19.73 6.79
CA TRP A 67 4.50 -19.91 7.24
C TRP A 67 4.15 -18.84 8.27
N LEU A 68 3.24 -17.95 7.90
CA LEU A 68 2.69 -16.92 8.76
C LEU A 68 1.27 -17.30 9.19
N GLN A 69 0.99 -17.15 10.48
CA GLN A 69 -0.35 -17.35 11.04
C GLN A 69 -0.91 -16.02 11.52
N LEU A 70 -2.02 -15.59 10.93
CA LEU A 70 -2.82 -14.48 11.41
C LEU A 70 -3.86 -14.99 12.42
N SER A 71 -3.90 -14.35 13.58
CA SER A 71 -4.84 -14.66 14.65
C SER A 71 -5.57 -13.41 15.11
N GLN A 72 -6.82 -13.57 15.54
CA GLN A 72 -7.61 -12.55 16.20
C GLN A 72 -8.07 -13.06 17.57
N ASN A 73 -7.75 -12.30 18.63
CA ASN A 73 -8.07 -12.68 20.01
C ASN A 73 -7.64 -14.12 20.36
N GLY A 74 -6.46 -14.51 19.87
CA GLY A 74 -5.87 -15.84 20.11
C GLY A 74 -6.45 -16.98 19.27
N ARG A 75 -7.42 -16.72 18.37
CA ARG A 75 -7.90 -17.71 17.40
C ARG A 75 -7.31 -17.46 16.02
N THR A 76 -6.79 -18.50 15.39
CA THR A 76 -6.34 -18.43 14.00
C THR A 76 -7.51 -18.03 13.10
N VAL A 77 -7.28 -17.00 12.27
CA VAL A 77 -8.23 -16.54 11.26
C VAL A 77 -7.72 -16.83 9.85
N GLU A 78 -6.40 -16.87 9.65
CA GLU A 78 -5.78 -17.22 8.37
C GLU A 78 -4.37 -17.76 8.57
N ASP A 79 -3.97 -18.70 7.71
CA ASP A 79 -2.61 -19.19 7.57
C ASP A 79 -2.13 -18.91 6.14
N ALA A 80 -0.89 -18.46 5.99
CA ALA A 80 -0.30 -18.10 4.71
C ALA A 80 1.11 -18.68 4.57
N ILE A 81 1.35 -19.41 3.47
CA ILE A 81 2.68 -19.85 3.05
C ILE A 81 3.15 -18.87 1.98
N VAL A 82 4.27 -18.19 2.21
CA VAL A 82 4.72 -17.04 1.41
C VAL A 82 6.20 -17.07 1.08
N THR A 83 6.58 -16.43 -0.02
CA THR A 83 7.99 -16.15 -0.39
C THR A 83 8.30 -14.66 -0.32
N SER A 84 9.59 -14.31 -0.36
CA SER A 84 10.05 -12.94 -0.60
C SER A 84 9.36 -12.33 -1.84
N GLY A 85 8.90 -11.08 -1.70
CA GLY A 85 8.13 -10.35 -2.72
C GLY A 85 6.61 -10.60 -2.67
N THR A 86 6.13 -11.58 -1.90
CA THR A 86 4.69 -11.84 -1.79
C THR A 86 3.96 -10.66 -1.14
N ARG A 87 2.83 -10.26 -1.72
CA ARG A 87 1.93 -9.27 -1.12
C ARG A 87 0.69 -9.96 -0.55
N LEU A 88 0.53 -9.87 0.76
CA LEU A 88 -0.61 -10.39 1.50
C LEU A 88 -1.67 -9.31 1.70
N LEU A 89 -2.89 -9.61 1.28
CA LEU A 89 -4.08 -8.79 1.52
C LEU A 89 -5.06 -9.59 2.36
N PHE A 90 -5.18 -9.27 3.64
CA PHE A 90 -6.21 -9.87 4.50
C PHE A 90 -7.51 -9.09 4.31
N ASN A 91 -8.57 -9.78 3.90
CA ASN A 91 -9.87 -9.20 3.66
C ASN A 91 -10.91 -9.76 4.62
N GLU A 92 -11.88 -8.91 4.96
CA GLU A 92 -13.02 -9.32 5.78
C GLU A 92 -14.34 -8.88 5.13
N SER A 93 -15.34 -9.76 5.19
CA SER A 93 -16.68 -9.47 4.70
C SER A 93 -17.54 -8.95 5.84
N ILE A 94 -18.00 -7.69 5.70
CA ILE A 94 -18.84 -7.00 6.68
C ILE A 94 -20.12 -6.59 5.98
N GLY A 95 -21.21 -7.30 6.30
CA GLY A 95 -22.47 -7.18 5.57
C GLY A 95 -22.29 -7.56 4.09
N ASN A 96 -22.55 -6.63 3.19
CA ASN A 96 -22.41 -6.81 1.74
C ASN A 96 -21.10 -6.22 1.16
N LYS A 97 -20.14 -5.86 2.01
CA LYS A 97 -18.87 -5.24 1.60
C LYS A 97 -17.68 -6.10 2.01
N THR A 98 -16.68 -6.16 1.14
CA THR A 98 -15.36 -6.71 1.49
C THR A 98 -14.40 -5.55 1.73
N ILE A 99 -13.76 -5.55 2.90
CA ILE A 99 -12.76 -4.54 3.26
C ILE A 99 -11.40 -5.22 3.45
N VAL A 100 -10.34 -4.50 3.10
CA VAL A 100 -8.96 -4.94 3.37
C VAL A 100 -8.63 -4.46 4.77
N ILE A 101 -8.22 -5.39 5.63
CA ILE A 101 -7.76 -5.14 7.00
C ILE A 101 -6.24 -5.02 7.03
N PHE A 102 -5.52 -5.86 6.29
CA PHE A 102 -4.06 -5.79 6.19
C PHE A 102 -3.59 -5.72 4.76
N ASN A 103 -2.57 -4.90 4.53
CA ASN A 103 -1.75 -4.91 3.33
C ASN A 103 -0.29 -5.01 3.77
N ILE A 104 0.29 -6.19 3.54
CA ILE A 104 1.61 -6.59 4.02
C ILE A 104 2.42 -7.09 2.83
N THR A 105 3.64 -6.60 2.67
CA THR A 105 4.60 -7.19 1.72
C THR A 105 5.66 -7.97 2.47
N ILE A 106 5.90 -9.20 2.07
CA ILE A 106 7.05 -9.99 2.52
C ILE A 106 8.27 -9.46 1.78
N LYS A 107 9.13 -8.73 2.48
CA LYS A 107 10.30 -8.12 1.86
C LYS A 107 11.40 -9.14 1.65
N GLU A 108 11.74 -9.87 2.71
CA GLU A 108 12.83 -10.83 2.68
C GLU A 108 12.62 -11.94 3.71
N ILE A 109 13.12 -13.12 3.40
CA ILE A 109 13.18 -14.29 4.28
C ILE A 109 14.65 -14.69 4.39
N TYR A 110 15.15 -14.76 5.62
CA TYR A 110 16.48 -15.27 5.93
C TYR A 110 16.33 -16.54 6.76
N SER A 111 17.04 -17.58 6.35
CA SER A 111 17.27 -18.78 7.14
C SER A 111 18.77 -18.95 7.36
N ASN A 112 19.15 -19.27 8.58
CA ASN A 112 20.50 -19.68 8.93
C ASN A 112 20.46 -20.71 10.08
N PRO A 113 21.58 -21.41 10.36
CA PRO A 113 21.62 -22.39 11.44
C PRO A 113 21.30 -21.86 12.84
N ASP A 114 21.40 -20.55 13.06
CA ASP A 114 21.12 -19.88 14.34
C ASP A 114 19.65 -19.40 14.45
N GLY A 115 18.85 -19.62 13.40
CA GLY A 115 17.41 -19.33 13.35
C GLY A 115 16.98 -18.49 12.15
N ASN A 116 15.68 -18.27 12.05
CA ASN A 116 15.07 -17.61 10.91
C ASN A 116 14.68 -16.17 11.20
N LEU A 117 14.55 -15.39 10.13
CA LEU A 117 14.09 -14.01 10.17
C LEU A 117 13.26 -13.69 8.94
N VAL A 118 12.03 -13.23 9.16
CA VAL A 118 11.14 -12.72 8.11
C VAL A 118 10.94 -11.22 8.29
N ILE A 119 11.12 -10.46 7.21
CA ILE A 119 10.90 -9.01 7.19
C ILE A 119 9.61 -8.68 6.46
N LEU A 120 8.65 -8.09 7.17
CA LEU A 120 7.40 -7.57 6.62
C LEU A 120 7.55 -6.06 6.38
N SER A 121 7.50 -5.61 5.12
CA SER A 121 7.72 -4.21 4.76
C SER A 121 7.15 -3.87 3.38
N PRO A 122 6.21 -2.90 3.25
CA PRO A 122 5.54 -2.18 4.33
C PRO A 122 4.40 -2.99 4.96
N VAL A 123 3.96 -2.59 6.16
CA VAL A 123 2.79 -3.13 6.84
C VAL A 123 1.79 -2.01 7.11
N THR A 124 0.59 -2.15 6.59
CA THR A 124 -0.53 -1.24 6.87
C THR A 124 -1.72 -2.02 7.42
N GLN A 125 -2.23 -1.57 8.56
CA GLN A 125 -3.48 -2.04 9.15
C GLN A 125 -4.57 -0.98 8.99
N TYR A 126 -5.71 -1.39 8.47
CA TYR A 126 -6.93 -0.59 8.39
C TYR A 126 -7.91 -0.97 9.50
N TYR A 127 -8.75 -0.01 9.88
CA TYR A 127 -9.81 -0.21 10.86
C TYR A 127 -10.86 -1.20 10.37
N ASN A 128 -11.13 -2.20 11.19
CA ASN A 128 -12.29 -3.08 11.06
C ASN A 128 -13.48 -2.49 11.86
N PRO A 129 -14.57 -2.05 11.20
CA PRO A 129 -15.74 -1.47 11.86
C PRO A 129 -16.60 -2.49 12.63
N SER A 130 -16.40 -3.80 12.44
CA SER A 130 -17.09 -4.84 13.21
C SER A 130 -16.51 -5.05 14.61
N LEU A 131 -15.40 -4.35 14.94
CA LEU A 131 -14.66 -4.52 16.17
C LEU A 131 -14.51 -3.19 16.93
N PRO A 132 -14.41 -3.23 18.27
CA PRO A 132 -14.14 -2.02 19.04
C PRO A 132 -12.76 -1.43 18.72
N LEU A 133 -12.58 -0.12 18.95
CA LEU A 133 -11.27 0.53 18.87
C LEU A 133 -10.30 0.02 19.96
N THR A 134 -10.84 -0.27 21.15
CA THR A 134 -10.11 -0.63 22.36
C THR A 134 -9.91 -2.14 22.46
N THR A 135 -8.79 -2.62 21.92
CA THR A 135 -8.22 -3.96 22.15
C THR A 135 -6.73 -3.74 22.38
N PRO A 136 -6.02 -4.49 23.27
CA PRO A 136 -4.74 -4.10 23.84
C PRO A 136 -3.78 -3.50 22.80
N GLU A 137 -3.19 -2.36 23.16
CA GLU A 137 -2.23 -1.67 22.30
C GLU A 137 -1.14 -2.63 21.81
N PRO A 138 -0.66 -2.45 20.57
CA PRO A 138 0.55 -3.11 20.10
C PRO A 138 1.67 -2.93 21.12
N ILE A 139 2.29 -4.02 21.59
CA ILE A 139 3.48 -3.91 22.42
C ILE A 139 4.57 -3.28 21.57
N LYS A 140 4.76 -1.97 21.73
CA LYS A 140 5.87 -1.22 21.14
C LYS A 140 7.14 -1.73 21.82
N ARG A 141 7.96 -2.52 21.12
CA ARG A 141 9.33 -2.71 21.58
C ARG A 141 10.03 -1.37 21.50
N GLU A 142 10.55 -0.93 22.64
CA GLU A 142 11.44 0.21 22.73
C GLU A 142 12.75 -0.17 22.06
N THR A 143 12.93 0.27 20.81
CA THR A 143 14.24 0.22 20.17
C THR A 143 15.11 1.22 20.91
N THR A 144 15.80 0.79 21.97
CA THR A 144 16.91 1.56 22.53
C THR A 144 17.89 1.85 21.40
N PRO A 145 18.18 3.12 21.06
CA PRO A 145 19.13 3.42 20.01
C PRO A 145 20.51 2.95 20.48
N ILE A 146 21.04 1.89 19.87
CA ILE A 146 22.48 1.65 19.92
C ILE A 146 23.14 2.87 19.30
N THR A 147 23.78 3.69 20.14
CA THR A 147 24.56 4.86 19.72
C THR A 147 25.83 4.36 19.04
N PRO A 148 26.03 4.55 17.73
CA PRO A 148 27.35 4.45 17.13
C PRO A 148 28.04 5.79 17.34
N THR A 149 29.23 5.75 17.95
CA THR A 149 30.13 6.88 18.14
C THR A 149 30.30 7.68 16.84
N THR A 150 30.13 8.99 16.97
CA THR A 150 30.22 10.03 15.93
C THR A 150 31.57 10.10 15.20
N THR A 151 31.52 10.19 13.86
CA THR A 151 32.47 10.94 13.02
C THR A 151 31.67 11.61 11.88
N PRO A 152 31.87 12.91 11.57
CA PRO A 152 30.92 13.71 10.79
C PRO A 152 31.16 13.69 9.27
N GLU A 153 30.14 14.15 8.54
CA GLU A 153 30.16 14.81 7.22
C GLU A 153 29.52 14.05 6.04
N ARG A 154 28.31 14.46 5.63
CA ARG A 154 28.08 15.36 4.48
C ARG A 154 26.62 15.28 4.02
N ALA A 155 25.92 16.42 4.04
CA ALA A 155 24.55 16.56 3.53
C ALA A 155 24.52 16.48 2.00
N THR A 156 23.52 15.80 1.42
CA THR A 156 23.09 16.06 0.03
C THR A 156 21.57 15.83 -0.11
N THR A 157 20.87 16.96 -0.08
CA THR A 157 19.75 17.42 -0.90
C THR A 157 18.68 16.42 -1.37
N ALA A 158 17.45 16.71 -0.93
CA ALA A 158 16.19 16.19 -1.47
C ALA A 158 16.05 16.46 -2.98
N HIS A 159 15.67 15.42 -3.74
CA HIS A 159 15.13 15.57 -5.09
C HIS A 159 13.62 15.32 -5.04
N GLN A 160 12.88 16.43 -5.08
CA GLN A 160 11.43 16.46 -5.20
C GLN A 160 11.06 16.45 -6.68
N GLU A 161 10.58 15.31 -7.18
CA GLU A 161 10.09 15.19 -8.56
C GLU A 161 8.80 16.00 -8.74
N ARG A 162 8.82 16.95 -9.67
CA ARG A 162 7.62 17.69 -10.12
C ARG A 162 6.90 16.88 -11.20
N PRO A 163 5.56 16.76 -11.16
CA PRO A 163 4.82 16.00 -12.17
C PRO A 163 4.78 16.74 -13.52
N TYR A 164 5.41 16.16 -14.54
CA TYR A 164 5.43 16.67 -15.93
C TYR A 164 4.12 16.44 -16.71
N THR A 165 3.09 15.89 -16.08
CA THR A 165 1.85 15.47 -16.75
C THR A 165 0.99 16.66 -17.19
N LEU A 166 0.91 17.73 -16.38
CA LEU A 166 0.14 18.94 -16.75
C LEU A 166 0.78 19.72 -17.91
N ALA A 167 2.12 19.71 -17.99
CA ALA A 167 2.86 20.43 -19.02
C ALA A 167 2.67 19.80 -20.42
N LEU A 168 2.66 18.47 -20.52
CA LEU A 168 2.38 17.80 -21.79
C LEU A 168 0.97 18.10 -22.31
N SER A 169 -0.05 18.06 -21.44
CA SER A 169 -1.42 18.36 -21.86
C SER A 169 -1.56 19.79 -22.39
N ALA A 170 -0.93 20.78 -21.75
CA ALA A 170 -0.98 22.16 -22.20
C ALA A 170 -0.26 22.35 -23.56
N LEU A 171 0.87 21.67 -23.77
CA LEU A 171 1.61 21.73 -25.02
C LEU A 171 0.82 21.11 -26.19
N THR A 172 0.16 19.97 -25.97
CA THR A 172 -0.67 19.33 -26.99
C THR A 172 -1.84 20.22 -27.42
N VAL A 173 -2.49 20.90 -26.47
CA VAL A 173 -3.59 21.82 -26.75
C VAL A 173 -3.08 23.01 -27.56
N LEU A 174 -1.95 23.62 -27.17
CA LEU A 174 -1.37 24.78 -27.88
C LEU A 174 -0.98 24.46 -29.33
N VAL A 175 -0.39 23.29 -29.58
CA VAL A 175 0.00 22.87 -30.95
C VAL A 175 -1.24 22.65 -31.82
N LEU A 176 -2.29 22.03 -31.28
CA LEU A 176 -3.57 21.84 -31.98
C LEU A 176 -4.24 23.18 -32.31
N THR A 177 -4.26 24.14 -31.39
CA THR A 177 -4.82 25.47 -31.68
C THR A 177 -4.04 26.19 -32.78
N ILE A 178 -2.71 26.18 -32.73
CA ILE A 178 -1.88 26.84 -33.77
C ILE A 178 -2.10 26.17 -35.14
N TYR A 179 -2.18 24.84 -35.20
CA TYR A 179 -2.44 24.13 -36.46
C TYR A 179 -3.80 24.51 -37.07
N VAL A 180 -4.84 24.64 -36.24
CA VAL A 180 -6.18 25.04 -36.69
C VAL A 180 -6.19 26.50 -37.17
N LEU A 181 -5.54 27.42 -36.46
CA LEU A 181 -5.42 28.82 -36.88
C LEU A 181 -4.67 28.98 -38.20
N LYS A 182 -3.64 28.15 -38.46
CA LYS A 182 -2.83 28.23 -39.68
C LYS A 182 -3.50 27.60 -40.91
N LYS A 183 -4.55 26.81 -40.71
CA LYS A 183 -5.30 26.13 -41.79
C LYS A 183 -6.60 26.84 -42.18
N LEU A 184 -6.99 27.89 -41.44
CA LEU A 184 -7.98 28.88 -41.86
C LEU A 184 -7.34 29.91 -42.79
#